data_AF-A0A7S0R1B9-F1
#
_entry.id   AF-A0A7S0R1B9-F1
#
_cell.length_a   1.000
_cell.length_b   1.000
_cell.length_c   1.000
_cell.angle_alpha   90.00
_cell.angle_beta   90.00
_cell.angle_gamma   90.00
#
_symmetry.space_group_name_H-M   'P 1'
#
loop_
_entity.id
_entity.type
_entity.pdbx_description
1 polymer ?
#
loop_
_entity_poly.entity_id
_entity_poly.type
_entity_poly.pdbx_seq_one_letter_code
_entity_poly.pdbx_strand_id
1 'polypeptide(L)'
;IQIRNMLEDSAKLTETIAFLDRLMTKLIQLHTHDSQLAQECIEESLSSICSINDSEVDHSLYNLTHESGQAPFCSFEMFASLLLDNSFRDRLLVYNPYLTPVAEKTAENLLVGALFSLNRAGQVARCITNVADVLDLCKKVSCASEHRNESAIKAISLKSSSLAELLCTRRGYPTVESGESLTVSYDPRFLLFEFTANMMLRDSQIRLVRRFVQAFESGGSLCHQLIMGAGKTTVIAPLLALILGSPSR
;
A
#
# COMPACT_ATOMS: atom_id res chain seq x y z
N ILE A 1 21.51 19.59 19.18
CA ILE A 1 22.18 20.92 19.06
C ILE A 1 21.58 21.72 17.90
N GLN A 2 21.44 21.18 16.69
CA GLN A 2 20.79 21.88 15.55
C GLN A 2 19.35 22.36 15.80
N ILE A 3 18.43 21.52 16.31
CA ILE A 3 17.03 21.94 16.55
C ILE A 3 16.92 23.00 17.67
N ARG A 4 17.79 22.94 18.67
CA ARG A 4 17.84 23.93 19.77
C ARG A 4 18.20 25.31 19.24
N ASN A 5 19.23 25.38 18.39
CA ASN A 5 19.66 26.62 17.73
C ASN A 5 18.63 27.12 16.69
N MET A 6 17.83 26.23 16.08
CA MET A 6 16.73 26.62 15.17
C MET A 6 15.53 27.21 15.92
N LEU A 7 15.27 26.75 17.14
CA LEU A 7 14.18 27.26 17.98
C LEU A 7 14.58 28.53 18.73
N GLU A 8 15.88 28.80 18.88
CA GLU A 8 16.39 30.05 19.45
C GLU A 8 16.11 31.26 18.56
N ASP A 9 16.07 31.03 17.24
CA ASP A 9 15.95 32.05 16.20
C ASP A 9 14.52 32.06 15.62
N SER A 10 13.72 33.07 15.98
CA SER A 10 12.30 33.17 15.58
C SER A 10 12.10 33.20 14.06
N ALA A 11 13.08 33.70 13.31
CA ALA A 11 13.09 33.68 11.85
C ALA A 11 13.16 32.25 11.29
N LYS A 12 14.03 31.39 11.86
CA LYS A 12 14.19 29.99 11.42
C LYS A 12 12.97 29.14 11.74
N LEU A 13 12.32 29.39 12.88
CA LEU A 13 11.07 28.71 13.23
C LEU A 13 9.95 29.05 12.23
N THR A 14 9.83 30.32 11.86
CA THR A 14 8.83 30.78 10.87
C THR A 14 9.07 30.16 9.50
N GLU A 15 10.33 30.09 9.06
CA GLU A 15 10.72 29.42 7.81
C GLU A 15 10.40 27.92 7.83
N THR A 16 10.64 27.26 8.97
CA THR A 16 10.35 25.83 9.15
C THR A 16 8.86 25.54 9.09
N ILE A 17 8.03 26.38 9.70
CA ILE A 17 6.56 26.28 9.63
C ILE A 17 6.11 26.43 8.17
N ALA A 18 6.61 27.44 7.46
CA ALA A 18 6.29 27.65 6.05
C ALA A 18 6.73 26.45 5.16
N PHE A 19 7.87 25.82 5.47
CA PHE A 19 8.30 24.59 4.79
C PHE A 19 7.34 23.43 5.05
N LEU A 20 6.94 23.20 6.30
CA LEU A 20 6.02 22.13 6.67
C LEU A 20 4.62 22.33 6.07
N ASP A 21 4.12 23.57 5.98
CA ASP A 21 2.85 23.88 5.31
C ASP A 21 2.92 23.61 3.80
N ARG A 22 4.06 23.90 3.15
CA ARG A 22 4.29 23.52 1.75
C ARG A 22 4.36 22.00 1.57
N LEU A 23 5.04 21.30 2.48
CA LEU A 23 5.11 19.84 2.46
C LEU A 23 3.72 19.22 2.63
N MET A 24 2.93 19.74 3.57
CA MET A 24 1.55 19.32 3.80
C MET A 24 0.71 19.43 2.53
N THR A 25 0.74 20.59 1.87
CA THR A 25 0.00 20.82 0.61
C THR A 25 0.39 19.81 -0.47
N LYS A 26 1.69 19.54 -0.63
CA LYS A 26 2.17 18.53 -1.59
C LYS A 26 1.72 17.12 -1.26
N LEU A 27 1.73 16.74 0.02
CA LEU A 27 1.26 15.43 0.46
C LEU A 27 -0.25 15.26 0.25
N ILE A 28 -1.05 16.30 0.51
CA ILE A 28 -2.49 16.28 0.23
C ILE A 28 -2.74 16.10 -1.27
N GLN A 29 -2.05 16.88 -2.12
CA GLN A 29 -2.14 16.72 -3.58
C GLN A 29 -1.78 15.31 -4.04
N LEU A 30 -0.70 14.73 -3.51
CA LEU A 30 -0.30 13.37 -3.82
C LEU A 30 -1.34 12.35 -3.35
N HIS A 31 -1.91 12.51 -2.16
CA HIS A 31 -2.95 11.62 -1.64
C HIS A 31 -4.22 11.66 -2.50
N THR A 32 -4.67 12.85 -2.90
CA THR A 32 -5.82 13.01 -3.79
C THR A 32 -5.57 12.36 -5.15
N HIS A 33 -4.38 12.61 -5.74
CA HIS A 33 -3.99 12.01 -7.01
C HIS A 33 -3.97 10.48 -6.95
N ASP A 34 -3.37 9.90 -5.90
CA ASP A 34 -3.30 8.44 -5.73
C ASP A 34 -4.65 7.80 -5.50
N SER A 35 -5.52 8.46 -4.75
CA SER A 35 -6.87 7.98 -4.47
C SER A 35 -7.71 7.99 -5.74
N GLN A 36 -7.58 9.03 -6.57
CA GLN A 36 -8.26 9.13 -7.85
C GLN A 36 -7.73 8.09 -8.85
N LEU A 37 -6.42 7.97 -9.01
CA LEU A 37 -5.82 6.96 -9.88
C LEU A 37 -6.23 5.54 -9.48
N ALA A 38 -6.27 5.25 -8.17
CA ALA A 38 -6.73 3.97 -7.67
C ALA A 38 -8.19 3.70 -8.04
N GLN A 39 -9.06 4.70 -7.88
CA GLN A 39 -10.46 4.58 -8.24
C GLN A 39 -10.64 4.31 -9.74
N GLU A 40 -9.99 5.11 -10.59
CA GLU A 40 -10.00 4.93 -12.05
C GLU A 40 -9.52 3.53 -12.45
N CYS A 41 -8.39 3.07 -11.88
CA CYS A 41 -7.87 1.73 -12.14
C CYS A 41 -8.82 0.62 -11.68
N ILE A 42 -9.52 0.78 -10.55
CA ILE A 42 -10.51 -0.20 -10.08
C ILE A 42 -11.69 -0.27 -11.05
N GLU A 43 -12.25 0.87 -11.42
CA GLU A 43 -13.38 0.96 -12.35
C GLU A 43 -13.02 0.38 -13.73
N GLU A 44 -11.86 0.72 -14.27
CA GLU A 44 -11.36 0.17 -15.54
C GLU A 44 -11.07 -1.33 -15.45
N SER A 45 -10.51 -1.81 -14.32
CA SER A 45 -10.22 -3.23 -14.13
C SER A 45 -11.49 -4.08 -14.04
N LEU A 46 -12.51 -3.59 -13.33
CA LEU A 46 -13.79 -4.29 -13.19
C LEU A 46 -14.62 -4.21 -14.47
N SER A 47 -14.63 -3.08 -15.17
CA SER A 47 -15.31 -2.98 -16.46
C SER A 47 -14.68 -3.90 -17.51
N SER A 48 -13.35 -4.05 -17.51
CA SER A 48 -12.65 -5.01 -18.38
C SER A 48 -13.03 -6.47 -18.11
N ILE A 49 -13.52 -6.77 -16.91
CA ILE A 49 -13.97 -8.12 -16.52
C ILE A 49 -15.46 -8.29 -16.80
N CYS A 50 -16.28 -7.33 -16.39
CA CYS A 50 -17.73 -7.49 -16.39
C CYS A 50 -18.39 -7.17 -17.73
N SER A 51 -17.72 -6.42 -18.62
CA SER A 51 -18.32 -5.98 -19.90
C SER A 51 -17.68 -6.65 -21.10
N ILE A 52 -18.51 -6.91 -22.11
CA ILE A 52 -18.09 -7.42 -23.42
C ILE A 52 -18.59 -6.42 -24.47
N ASN A 53 -17.68 -5.90 -25.29
CA ASN A 53 -17.95 -4.87 -26.30
C ASN A 53 -18.34 -5.44 -27.67
N ASP A 54 -18.32 -6.75 -27.83
CA ASP A 54 -18.58 -7.41 -29.11
C ASP A 54 -20.08 -7.65 -29.33
N SER A 55 -20.54 -7.42 -30.56
CA SER A 55 -21.96 -7.42 -30.97
C SER A 55 -22.51 -8.80 -31.34
N GLU A 56 -21.89 -9.87 -30.86
CA GLU A 56 -22.42 -11.23 -31.02
C GLU A 56 -23.67 -11.43 -30.15
N VAL A 57 -24.58 -12.31 -30.62
CA VAL A 57 -25.85 -12.58 -29.94
C VAL A 57 -25.62 -13.12 -28.53
N ASP A 58 -24.62 -13.99 -28.37
CA ASP A 58 -24.27 -14.60 -27.09
C ASP A 58 -23.70 -13.57 -26.09
N HIS A 59 -22.96 -12.57 -26.58
CA HIS A 59 -22.48 -11.46 -25.75
C HIS A 59 -23.60 -10.51 -25.34
N SER A 60 -24.56 -10.25 -26.24
CA SER A 60 -25.75 -9.45 -25.93
C SER A 60 -26.62 -10.14 -24.86
N LEU A 61 -26.78 -11.46 -24.97
CA LEU A 61 -27.47 -12.28 -23.97
C LEU A 61 -26.73 -12.23 -22.62
N TYR A 62 -25.41 -12.39 -22.63
CA TYR A 62 -24.60 -12.27 -21.41
C TYR A 62 -24.76 -10.90 -20.74
N ASN A 63 -24.66 -9.80 -21.49
CA ASN A 63 -24.84 -8.44 -20.96
C ASN A 63 -26.24 -8.27 -20.34
N LEU A 64 -27.30 -8.79 -20.98
CA LEU A 64 -28.66 -8.80 -20.42
C LEU A 64 -28.77 -9.64 -19.14
N THR A 65 -28.09 -10.78 -19.05
CA THR A 65 -28.05 -11.59 -17.81
C THR A 65 -27.32 -10.87 -16.68
N HIS A 66 -26.30 -10.07 -17.00
CA HIS A 66 -25.61 -9.23 -16.03
C HIS A 66 -26.50 -8.08 -15.54
N GLU A 67 -27.15 -7.35 -16.44
CA GLU A 67 -28.06 -6.24 -16.09
C GLU A 67 -29.29 -6.71 -15.31
N SER A 68 -29.79 -7.92 -15.59
CA SER A 68 -30.90 -8.53 -14.85
C SER A 68 -30.50 -9.17 -13.52
N GLY A 69 -29.20 -9.15 -13.17
CA GLY A 69 -28.67 -9.74 -11.93
C GLY A 69 -28.67 -11.27 -11.90
N GLN A 70 -28.79 -11.93 -13.06
CA GLN A 70 -28.75 -13.38 -13.19
C GLN A 70 -27.31 -13.92 -13.30
N ALA A 71 -26.36 -13.09 -13.71
CA ALA A 71 -24.93 -13.40 -13.72
C ALA A 71 -24.21 -12.86 -12.46
N PRO A 72 -23.17 -13.56 -11.95
CA PRO A 72 -22.44 -13.13 -10.77
C PRO A 72 -21.59 -11.88 -11.04
N PHE A 73 -21.66 -10.89 -10.15
CA PHE A 73 -20.80 -9.70 -10.20
C PHE A 73 -19.49 -9.93 -9.44
N CYS A 74 -18.36 -9.57 -10.05
CA CYS A 74 -17.07 -9.59 -9.37
C CYS A 74 -16.87 -8.27 -8.62
N SER A 75 -16.93 -8.30 -7.28
CA SER A 75 -16.59 -7.12 -6.48
C SER A 75 -15.08 -6.89 -6.45
N PHE A 76 -14.66 -5.66 -6.12
CA PHE A 76 -13.24 -5.35 -5.97
C PHE A 76 -12.54 -6.26 -4.94
N GLU A 77 -13.18 -6.52 -3.79
CA GLU A 77 -12.61 -7.37 -2.75
C GLU A 77 -12.45 -8.81 -3.22
N MET A 78 -13.45 -9.32 -3.95
CA MET A 78 -13.37 -10.64 -4.54
C MET A 78 -12.24 -10.70 -5.56
N PHE A 79 -12.14 -9.70 -6.44
CA PHE A 79 -11.10 -9.64 -7.46
C PHE A 79 -9.69 -9.56 -6.84
N ALA A 80 -9.52 -8.71 -5.82
CA ALA A 80 -8.28 -8.62 -5.05
C ALA A 80 -7.93 -9.94 -4.37
N SER A 81 -8.92 -10.69 -3.88
CA SER A 81 -8.69 -12.01 -3.26
C SER A 81 -8.26 -13.08 -4.28
N LEU A 82 -8.71 -12.98 -5.53
CA LEU A 82 -8.31 -13.91 -6.60
C LEU A 82 -6.80 -13.85 -6.88
N LEU A 83 -6.13 -12.72 -6.60
CA LEU A 83 -4.66 -12.61 -6.70
C LEU A 83 -3.91 -13.62 -5.83
N LEU A 84 -4.56 -14.16 -4.79
CA LEU A 84 -4.00 -15.19 -3.92
C LEU A 84 -4.09 -16.60 -4.50
N ASP A 85 -4.91 -16.82 -5.53
CA ASP A 85 -5.16 -18.14 -6.11
C ASP A 85 -4.21 -18.41 -7.28
N ASN A 86 -3.80 -19.67 -7.44
CA ASN A 86 -3.01 -20.15 -8.57
C ASN A 86 -3.88 -20.34 -9.82
N SER A 87 -5.17 -20.63 -9.65
CA SER A 87 -6.14 -20.75 -10.76
C SER A 87 -6.88 -19.44 -11.01
N PHE A 88 -6.17 -18.31 -10.99
CA PHE A 88 -6.74 -16.97 -11.16
C PHE A 88 -7.60 -16.86 -12.41
N ARG A 89 -7.04 -17.29 -13.55
CA ARG A 89 -7.72 -17.27 -14.84
C ARG A 89 -9.00 -18.08 -14.84
N ASP A 90 -8.93 -19.33 -14.39
CA ASP A 90 -10.07 -20.24 -14.40
C ASP A 90 -11.22 -19.71 -13.54
N ARG A 91 -10.90 -19.05 -12.42
CA ARG A 91 -11.91 -18.39 -11.59
C ARG A 91 -12.46 -17.13 -12.22
N LEU A 92 -11.65 -16.37 -12.94
CA LEU A 92 -12.10 -15.17 -13.65
C LEU A 92 -13.08 -15.52 -14.78
N LEU A 93 -12.86 -16.65 -15.46
CA LEU A 93 -13.76 -17.18 -16.48
C LEU A 93 -15.14 -17.61 -15.95
N VAL A 94 -15.28 -17.87 -14.64
CA VAL A 94 -16.59 -18.10 -14.01
C VAL A 94 -17.43 -16.82 -14.00
N TYR A 95 -16.78 -15.66 -13.86
CA TYR A 95 -17.46 -14.37 -13.93
C TYR A 95 -17.72 -13.99 -15.39
N ASN A 96 -16.71 -14.05 -16.24
CA ASN A 96 -16.83 -13.76 -17.66
C ASN A 96 -16.22 -14.86 -18.53
N PRO A 97 -17.03 -15.77 -19.09
CA PRO A 97 -16.57 -16.86 -19.95
C PRO A 97 -15.89 -16.39 -21.26
N TYR A 98 -16.15 -15.16 -21.68
CA TYR A 98 -15.68 -14.57 -22.94
C TYR A 98 -14.43 -13.71 -22.76
N LEU A 99 -13.82 -13.73 -21.57
CA LEU A 99 -12.65 -12.92 -21.28
C LEU A 99 -11.46 -13.32 -22.15
N THR A 100 -10.90 -12.33 -22.86
CA THR A 100 -9.68 -12.55 -23.65
C THR A 100 -8.44 -12.56 -22.76
N PRO A 101 -7.36 -13.28 -23.12
CA PRO A 101 -6.11 -13.29 -22.35
C PRO A 101 -5.48 -11.90 -22.18
N VAL A 102 -5.71 -11.02 -23.16
CA VAL A 102 -5.21 -9.63 -23.12
C VAL A 102 -6.00 -8.80 -22.12
N ALA A 103 -7.34 -8.92 -22.13
CA ALA A 103 -8.20 -8.25 -21.16
C ALA A 103 -7.93 -8.73 -19.73
N GLU A 104 -7.74 -10.04 -19.54
CA GLU A 104 -7.35 -10.64 -18.25
C GLU A 104 -6.09 -10.00 -17.69
N LYS A 105 -5.01 -9.97 -18.50
CA LYS A 105 -3.73 -9.41 -18.05
C LYS A 105 -3.81 -7.91 -17.79
N THR A 106 -4.60 -7.20 -18.60
CA THR A 106 -4.84 -5.77 -18.41
C THR A 106 -5.58 -5.51 -17.10
N ALA A 107 -6.64 -6.27 -16.82
CA ALA A 107 -7.38 -6.17 -15.56
C ALA A 107 -6.51 -6.50 -14.35
N GLU A 108 -5.69 -7.56 -14.42
CA GLU A 108 -4.72 -7.90 -13.36
C GLU A 108 -3.74 -6.75 -13.12
N ASN A 109 -3.14 -6.18 -14.18
CA ASN A 109 -2.19 -5.08 -14.06
C ASN A 109 -2.84 -3.81 -13.48
N LEU A 110 -4.06 -3.48 -13.89
CA LEU A 110 -4.81 -2.34 -13.36
C LEU A 110 -5.16 -2.53 -11.89
N LEU A 111 -5.61 -3.73 -11.49
CA LEU A 111 -5.88 -4.06 -10.09
C LEU A 111 -4.63 -3.92 -9.22
N VAL A 112 -3.51 -4.43 -9.70
CA VAL A 112 -2.21 -4.35 -9.00
C VAL A 112 -1.77 -2.89 -8.88
N GLY A 113 -1.91 -2.11 -9.95
CA GLY A 113 -1.68 -0.67 -9.95
C GLY A 113 -2.53 0.05 -8.91
N ALA A 114 -3.83 -0.26 -8.86
CA ALA A 114 -4.75 0.28 -7.86
C ALA A 114 -4.31 -0.05 -6.43
N LEU A 115 -3.97 -1.32 -6.15
CA LEU A 115 -3.51 -1.74 -4.82
C LEU A 115 -2.21 -1.04 -4.40
N PHE A 116 -1.25 -0.85 -5.32
CA PHE A 116 -0.04 -0.10 -5.02
C PHE A 116 -0.32 1.39 -4.72
N SER A 117 -1.23 2.00 -5.48
CA SER A 117 -1.69 3.38 -5.31
C SER A 117 -2.44 3.57 -3.99
N LEU A 118 -3.36 2.67 -3.63
CA LEU A 118 -4.06 2.69 -2.34
C LEU A 118 -3.10 2.55 -1.15
N ASN A 119 -2.15 1.62 -1.26
CA ASN A 119 -1.14 1.45 -0.22
C ASN A 119 -0.24 2.70 -0.09
N ARG A 120 0.06 3.39 -1.20
CA ARG A 120 0.80 4.66 -1.18
C ARG A 120 -0.05 5.77 -0.56
N ALA A 121 -1.31 5.89 -0.94
CA ALA A 121 -2.27 6.84 -0.39
C ALA A 121 -2.39 6.68 1.14
N GLY A 122 -2.44 5.43 1.64
CA GLY A 122 -2.44 5.12 3.07
C GLY A 122 -1.15 5.52 3.79
N GLN A 123 0.02 5.35 3.16
CA GLN A 123 1.29 5.87 3.70
C GLN A 123 1.29 7.39 3.76
N VAL A 124 0.88 8.05 2.68
CA VAL A 124 0.83 9.52 2.58
C VAL A 124 -0.11 10.10 3.63
N ALA A 125 -1.28 9.47 3.86
CA ALA A 125 -2.20 9.88 4.91
C ALA A 125 -1.55 9.88 6.31
N ARG A 126 -0.74 8.86 6.64
CA ARG A 126 0.01 8.83 7.90
C ARG A 126 1.08 9.93 7.95
N CYS A 127 1.74 10.23 6.83
CA CYS A 127 2.68 11.35 6.74
C CYS A 127 1.98 12.69 6.97
N ILE A 128 0.80 12.91 6.39
CA ILE A 128 -0.04 14.11 6.61
C ILE A 128 -0.32 14.29 8.10
N THR A 129 -0.78 13.24 8.80
CA THR A 129 -1.01 13.30 10.25
C THR A 129 0.26 13.66 11.02
N ASN A 130 1.41 13.08 10.68
CA ASN A 130 2.67 13.40 11.36
C ASN A 130 3.17 14.82 11.08
N VAL A 131 2.97 15.35 9.86
CA VAL A 131 3.29 16.75 9.55
C VAL A 131 2.38 17.68 10.36
N ALA A 132 1.09 17.35 10.49
CA ALA A 132 0.13 18.14 11.26
C ALA A 132 0.54 18.21 12.74
N ASP A 133 0.90 17.06 13.32
CA ASP A 133 1.42 16.98 14.70
C ASP A 133 2.65 17.87 14.90
N VAL A 134 3.63 17.81 13.97
CA VAL A 134 4.85 18.61 14.06
C VAL A 134 4.54 20.11 13.90
N LEU A 135 3.66 20.47 12.97
CA LEU A 135 3.19 21.84 12.78
C LEU A 135 2.53 22.41 14.04
N ASP A 136 1.64 21.63 14.66
CA ASP A 136 0.95 22.04 15.89
C ASP A 136 1.93 22.23 17.05
N LEU A 137 2.92 21.35 17.18
CA LEU A 137 3.98 21.50 18.18
C LEU A 137 4.83 22.75 17.91
N CYS A 138 5.21 23.02 16.66
CA CYS A 138 5.96 24.21 16.27
C CYS A 138 5.17 25.51 16.54
N LYS A 139 3.87 25.54 16.23
CA LYS A 139 2.98 26.69 16.51
C LYS A 139 2.83 26.94 18.00
N LYS A 140 2.65 25.89 18.81
CA LYS A 140 2.58 25.99 20.28
C LYS A 140 3.86 26.56 20.88
N VAL A 141 5.03 26.18 20.37
CA VAL A 141 6.32 26.72 20.82
C VAL A 141 6.52 28.18 20.38
N SER A 142 5.98 28.58 19.23
CA SER A 142 6.03 29.97 18.75
C SER A 142 5.23 30.94 19.64
N CYS A 143 4.09 30.50 20.17
CA CYS A 143 3.22 31.33 21.02
C CYS A 143 3.62 31.36 22.51
N ALA A 144 4.46 30.43 22.99
CA ALA A 144 4.86 30.37 24.40
C ALA A 144 6.10 31.26 24.66
N SER A 145 5.91 32.39 25.33
CA SER A 145 6.89 33.48 25.36
C SER A 145 8.08 33.32 26.32
N GLU A 146 8.04 32.52 27.39
CA GLU A 146 9.09 32.67 28.44
C GLU A 146 9.69 31.38 29.02
N HIS A 147 9.07 30.21 28.85
CA HIS A 147 9.68 28.92 29.18
C HIS A 147 9.56 27.97 28.00
N ARG A 148 10.54 28.03 27.08
CA ARG A 148 10.70 27.06 25.99
C ARG A 148 10.97 25.68 26.61
N ASN A 149 9.88 24.95 26.82
CA ASN A 149 9.87 23.67 27.49
C ASN A 149 10.78 22.69 26.76
N GLU A 150 11.86 22.24 27.41
CA GLU A 150 12.78 21.23 26.88
C GLU A 150 12.05 19.95 26.45
N SER A 151 10.90 19.66 27.07
CA SER A 151 9.98 18.59 26.68
C SER A 151 9.35 18.79 25.30
N ALA A 152 8.95 20.02 24.94
CA ALA A 152 8.41 20.33 23.62
C ALA A 152 9.47 20.19 22.52
N ILE A 153 10.71 20.58 22.81
CA ILE A 153 11.85 20.40 21.89
C ILE A 153 12.11 18.91 21.64
N LYS A 154 12.11 18.10 22.70
CA LYS A 154 12.26 16.64 22.60
C LYS A 154 11.10 16.02 21.81
N ALA A 155 9.86 16.48 22.03
CA ALA A 155 8.70 16.00 21.31
C ALA A 155 8.77 16.31 19.80
N ILE A 156 9.14 17.55 19.44
CA ILE A 156 9.35 17.96 18.03
C ILE A 156 10.45 17.11 17.40
N SER A 157 11.58 16.94 18.07
CA SER A 157 12.69 16.11 17.56
C SER A 157 12.23 14.68 17.28
N LEU A 158 11.52 14.05 18.23
CA LEU A 158 11.08 12.66 18.10
C LEU A 158 10.05 12.48 16.98
N LYS A 159 9.06 13.39 16.88
CA LYS A 159 8.06 13.38 15.81
C LYS A 159 8.66 13.69 14.44
N SER A 160 9.62 14.59 14.37
CA SER A 160 10.31 14.93 13.11
C SER A 160 11.17 13.78 12.60
N SER A 161 11.87 13.06 13.50
CA SER A 161 12.59 11.83 13.14
C SER A 161 11.63 10.75 12.64
N SER A 162 10.50 10.54 13.33
CA SER A 162 9.48 9.59 12.89
C SER A 162 8.88 9.96 11.52
N LEU A 163 8.64 11.25 11.26
CA LEU A 163 8.17 11.73 9.96
C LEU A 163 9.22 11.49 8.86
N ALA A 164 10.48 11.79 9.13
CA ALA A 164 11.57 11.56 8.18
C ALA A 164 11.71 10.07 7.83
N GLU A 165 11.61 9.18 8.82
CA GLU A 165 11.59 7.73 8.59
C GLU A 165 10.42 7.31 7.70
N LEU A 166 9.19 7.78 7.99
CA LEU A 166 8.01 7.46 7.19
C LEU A 166 8.11 7.94 5.74
N LEU A 167 8.65 9.13 5.52
CA LEU A 167 8.89 9.69 4.18
C LEU A 167 9.97 8.92 3.41
N CYS A 168 10.97 8.39 4.10
CA CYS A 168 12.06 7.63 3.50
C CYS A 168 11.76 6.13 3.38
N THR A 169 10.63 5.65 3.91
CA THR A 169 10.30 4.22 3.89
C THR A 169 9.99 3.78 2.46
N ARG A 170 10.54 2.64 2.06
CA ARG A 170 10.40 2.05 0.72
C ARG A 170 9.93 0.59 0.85
N ARG A 171 9.26 0.08 -0.17
CA ARG A 171 8.87 -1.33 -0.23
C ARG A 171 10.05 -2.20 -0.68
N GLY A 172 10.38 -3.24 0.08
CA GLY A 172 11.50 -4.14 -0.21
C GLY A 172 11.15 -5.49 -0.85
N TYR A 173 9.87 -5.77 -1.11
CA TYR A 173 9.45 -7.04 -1.72
C TYR A 173 9.37 -7.03 -3.27
N PRO A 174 9.02 -5.93 -3.96
CA PRO A 174 9.05 -5.91 -5.43
C PRO A 174 10.48 -5.92 -5.96
N THR A 175 10.76 -6.80 -6.91
CA THR A 175 12.02 -6.86 -7.65
C THR A 175 11.78 -6.31 -9.05
N VAL A 176 12.47 -5.21 -9.38
CA VAL A 176 12.40 -4.58 -10.70
C VAL A 176 13.54 -5.13 -11.55
N GLU A 177 13.20 -5.85 -12.61
CA GLU A 177 14.16 -6.33 -13.60
C GLU A 177 14.20 -5.32 -14.75
N SER A 178 15.37 -4.68 -14.92
CA SER A 178 15.60 -3.68 -15.95
C SER A 178 16.16 -4.35 -17.20
N GLY A 179 15.28 -4.90 -18.04
CA GLY A 179 15.58 -5.40 -19.38
C GLY A 179 15.15 -4.42 -20.50
N GLU A 180 14.84 -4.94 -21.69
CA GLU A 180 14.24 -4.15 -22.79
C GLU A 180 12.85 -3.59 -22.42
N SER A 181 12.16 -4.22 -21.47
CA SER A 181 10.93 -3.74 -20.86
C SER A 181 11.04 -3.75 -19.33
N LEU A 182 10.43 -2.77 -18.67
CA LEU A 182 10.38 -2.67 -17.22
C LEU A 182 9.44 -3.76 -16.68
N THR A 183 10.00 -4.85 -16.16
CA THR A 183 9.21 -5.93 -15.55
C THR A 183 9.37 -5.90 -14.04
N VAL A 184 8.24 -5.91 -13.33
CA VAL A 184 8.22 -5.89 -11.87
C VAL A 184 7.69 -7.24 -11.39
N SER A 185 8.57 -8.05 -10.80
CA SER A 185 8.21 -9.29 -10.15
C SER A 185 7.95 -9.05 -8.67
N TYR A 186 6.88 -9.61 -8.14
CA TYR A 186 6.52 -9.50 -6.73
C TYR A 186 5.57 -10.65 -6.37
N ASP A 187 5.47 -10.94 -5.08
CA ASP A 187 4.48 -11.89 -4.57
C ASP A 187 3.22 -11.10 -4.14
N PRO A 188 2.06 -11.33 -4.79
CA PRO A 188 0.82 -10.58 -4.54
C PRO A 188 0.32 -10.70 -3.10
N ARG A 189 0.74 -11.73 -2.38
CA ARG A 189 0.39 -11.97 -0.97
C ARG A 189 0.90 -10.86 -0.06
N PHE A 190 2.09 -10.32 -0.32
CA PHE A 190 2.59 -9.16 0.43
C PHE A 190 1.78 -7.89 0.11
N LEU A 191 1.45 -7.68 -1.17
CA LEU A 191 0.71 -6.50 -1.62
C LEU A 191 -0.70 -6.46 -1.02
N LEU A 192 -1.41 -7.59 -1.07
CA LEU A 192 -2.75 -7.69 -0.50
C LEU A 192 -2.73 -7.59 1.03
N PHE A 193 -1.71 -8.14 1.68
CA PHE A 193 -1.53 -7.96 3.12
C PHE A 193 -1.33 -6.50 3.49
N GLU A 194 -0.45 -5.76 2.80
CA GLU A 194 -0.26 -4.32 3.04
C GLU A 194 -1.58 -3.54 2.90
N PHE A 195 -2.37 -3.89 1.88
CA PHE A 195 -3.67 -3.27 1.60
C PHE A 195 -4.68 -3.55 2.71
N THR A 196 -4.91 -4.82 3.03
CA THR A 196 -5.90 -5.24 4.02
C THR A 196 -5.56 -4.77 5.44
N ALA A 197 -4.28 -4.82 5.82
CA ALA A 197 -3.82 -4.35 7.13
C ALA A 197 -3.61 -2.83 7.16
N ASN A 198 -3.74 -2.14 6.01
CA ASN A 198 -3.41 -0.73 5.81
C ASN A 198 -2.12 -0.37 6.55
N MET A 199 -1.03 -1.07 6.21
CA MET A 199 0.30 -0.85 6.79
C MET A 199 1.41 -1.21 5.80
N MET A 200 2.55 -0.53 5.90
CA MET A 200 3.72 -0.88 5.11
C MET A 200 4.58 -1.91 5.85
N LEU A 201 4.98 -2.96 5.15
CA LEU A 201 5.85 -3.99 5.69
C LEU A 201 7.29 -3.47 5.81
N ARG A 202 7.94 -3.79 6.91
CA ARG A 202 9.36 -3.49 7.12
C ARG A 202 10.21 -4.53 6.40
N ASP A 203 11.35 -4.13 5.85
CA ASP A 203 12.26 -5.06 5.18
C ASP A 203 12.70 -6.23 6.06
N SER A 204 12.84 -6.02 7.37
CA SER A 204 13.17 -7.09 8.31
C SER A 204 12.05 -8.14 8.41
N GLN A 205 10.78 -7.73 8.31
CA GLN A 205 9.63 -8.63 8.31
C GLN A 205 9.60 -9.44 7.01
N ILE A 206 9.80 -8.78 5.87
CA ILE A 206 9.83 -9.43 4.54
C ILE A 206 10.97 -10.46 4.48
N ARG A 207 12.19 -10.09 4.88
CA ARG A 207 13.34 -11.00 4.91
C ARG A 207 13.09 -12.20 5.82
N LEU A 208 12.46 -11.98 6.97
CA LEU A 208 12.17 -13.06 7.90
C LEU A 208 11.13 -14.03 7.34
N VAL A 209 10.04 -13.52 6.75
CA VAL A 209 9.03 -14.36 6.09
C VAL A 209 9.66 -15.19 4.98
N ARG A 210 10.47 -14.58 4.09
CA ARG A 210 11.20 -15.31 3.04
C ARG A 210 12.10 -16.41 3.59
N ARG A 211 12.79 -16.15 4.71
CA ARG A 211 13.64 -17.15 5.38
C ARG A 211 12.85 -18.33 5.93
N PHE A 212 11.67 -18.09 6.49
CA PHE A 212 10.77 -19.16 6.95
C PHE A 212 10.24 -20.00 5.79
N VAL A 213 9.83 -19.36 4.69
CA VAL A 213 9.37 -20.05 3.47
C VAL A 213 10.48 -20.93 2.90
N GLN A 214 11.70 -20.40 2.77
CA GLN A 214 12.85 -21.19 2.31
C GLN A 214 13.18 -22.37 3.23
N ALA A 215 13.09 -22.18 4.55
CA ALA A 215 13.30 -23.26 5.52
C ALA A 215 12.22 -24.35 5.37
N PHE A 216 10.96 -23.96 5.17
CA PHE A 216 9.87 -24.88 4.93
C PHE A 216 10.05 -25.67 3.63
N GLU A 217 10.39 -25.00 2.52
CA GLU A 217 10.62 -25.63 1.21
C GLU A 217 11.81 -26.60 1.23
N SER A 218 12.83 -26.33 2.05
CA SER A 218 13.96 -27.25 2.26
C SER A 218 13.67 -28.38 3.26
N GLY A 219 12.44 -28.50 3.76
CA GLY A 219 12.06 -29.49 4.76
C GLY A 219 12.67 -29.26 6.16
N GLY A 220 13.20 -28.06 6.40
CA GLY A 220 13.84 -27.67 7.65
C GLY A 220 12.86 -27.03 8.64
N SER A 221 13.29 -26.95 9.90
CA SER A 221 12.62 -26.16 10.94
C SER A 221 13.43 -24.91 11.22
N LEU A 222 12.76 -23.77 11.35
CA LEU A 222 13.38 -22.49 11.73
C LEU A 222 12.70 -21.94 12.96
N CYS A 223 13.49 -21.50 13.94
CA CYS A 223 13.03 -20.66 15.04
C CYS A 223 13.77 -19.33 14.96
N HIS A 224 13.05 -18.22 15.10
CA HIS A 224 13.65 -16.89 15.09
C HIS A 224 13.06 -16.02 16.20
N GLN A 225 13.92 -15.58 17.13
CA GLN A 225 13.50 -14.74 18.25
C GLN A 225 13.32 -13.29 17.79
N LEU A 226 12.07 -12.85 17.75
CA LEU A 226 11.70 -11.47 17.44
C LEU A 226 11.60 -10.62 18.72
N ILE A 227 12.06 -9.37 18.65
CA ILE A 227 11.85 -8.38 19.72
C ILE A 227 10.35 -8.17 19.96
N MET A 228 9.96 -7.86 21.20
CA MET A 228 8.57 -7.50 21.54
C MET A 228 8.11 -6.30 20.68
N GLY A 229 6.88 -6.37 20.15
CA GLY A 229 6.34 -5.35 19.24
C GLY A 229 6.78 -5.44 17.77
N ALA A 230 7.63 -6.40 17.38
CA ALA A 230 8.09 -6.54 15.98
C ALA A 230 7.02 -7.07 14.99
N GLY A 231 5.78 -7.26 15.42
CA GLY A 231 4.69 -7.77 14.58
C GLY A 231 4.60 -9.29 14.49
N LYS A 232 5.03 -10.03 15.52
CA LYS A 232 4.94 -11.50 15.58
C LYS A 232 3.54 -12.02 15.23
N THR A 233 2.55 -11.60 16.01
CA THR A 233 1.16 -12.06 15.90
C THR A 233 0.38 -11.32 14.83
N THR A 234 0.73 -10.06 14.57
CA THR A 234 -0.05 -9.18 13.69
C THR A 234 0.44 -9.18 12.24
N VAL A 235 1.68 -9.56 11.98
CA VAL A 235 2.30 -9.49 10.64
C VAL A 235 2.87 -10.85 10.24
N ILE A 236 3.83 -11.36 11.00
CA ILE A 236 4.60 -12.55 10.60
C ILE A 236 3.72 -13.80 10.56
N ALA A 237 2.97 -14.08 11.62
CA ALA A 237 2.13 -15.28 11.68
C ALA A 237 1.01 -15.27 10.62
N PRO A 238 0.24 -14.18 10.41
CA PRO A 238 -0.76 -14.13 9.35
C PRO A 238 -0.17 -14.26 7.94
N LEU A 239 0.98 -13.60 7.67
CA LEU A 239 1.66 -13.73 6.38
C LEU A 239 2.14 -15.16 6.11
N LEU A 240 2.70 -15.83 7.13
CA LEU A 240 3.12 -17.22 6.99
C LEU A 240 1.92 -18.15 6.78
N ALA A 241 0.81 -17.94 7.50
CA ALA A 241 -0.40 -18.72 7.30
C ALA A 241 -0.94 -18.55 5.87
N LEU A 242 -0.91 -17.33 5.33
CA LEU A 242 -1.38 -17.01 4.00
C LEU A 242 -0.45 -17.56 2.89
N ILE A 243 0.87 -17.56 3.12
CA ILE A 243 1.84 -18.10 2.15
C ILE A 243 1.88 -19.63 2.17
N LEU A 244 1.86 -20.25 3.34
CA LEU A 244 1.95 -21.71 3.50
C LEU A 244 0.60 -22.41 3.30
N GLY A 245 -0.51 -21.70 3.48
CA GLY A 245 -1.86 -22.23 3.28
C GLY A 245 -2.29 -22.27 1.81
N SER A 246 -1.66 -21.49 0.94
CA SER A 246 -1.88 -21.52 -0.50
C SER A 246 -0.74 -22.27 -1.19
N PRO A 247 -1.02 -23.13 -2.20
CA PRO A 247 0.03 -23.72 -3.02
C PRO A 247 0.88 -22.62 -3.68
N SER A 248 2.18 -22.83 -3.85
CA SER A 248 3.08 -21.84 -4.49
C SER A 248 2.60 -21.52 -5.92
N ARG A 249 2.45 -20.24 -6.26
CA ARG A 249 2.33 -19.76 -7.65
C ARG A 249 3.64 -19.94 -8.40
#